data_AF-F8PG51-F1
#
_entry.id   AF-F8PG51-F1
#
_cell.length_a   1.000
_cell.length_b   1.000
_cell.length_c   1.000
_cell.angle_alpha   90.00
_cell.angle_beta   90.00
_cell.angle_gamma   90.00
#
_symmetry.space_group_name_H-M   'P 1'
#
loop_
_entity.id
_entity.type
_entity.pdbx_description
1 polymer ?
#
loop_
_entity_poly.entity_id
_entity_poly.type
_entity_poly.pdbx_seq_one_letter_code
_entity_poly.pdbx_strand_id
1 'polypeptide(L)'
;MSLQPDINSLLHNMRAQIQALTTQLAELQANPPATTPSVEKKFNKKVEVIADPVAFKGDRAQFAKWWIKLQIWVKANWDAFADDFEVATGVLSRLKGPVAGRYAQVRLQECYTAGVWPTWDNLKVEIEKYFKPQAEGNWARQQICSFKQGNMRMDDFVTRFLALSIQGGLGNEHGGAAGTQCEPPHCRTALSAGYEK
;
A
#
# COMPACT_ATOMS: atom_id res chain seq x y z
N MET A 1 -36.93 -0.63 -46.67
CA MET A 1 -37.54 0.16 -45.59
C MET A 1 -36.57 0.15 -44.42
N SER A 2 -35.93 1.29 -44.11
CA SER A 2 -34.92 1.39 -43.06
C SER A 2 -35.59 1.65 -41.72
N LEU A 3 -35.49 0.72 -40.77
CA LEU A 3 -35.88 0.94 -39.37
C LEU A 3 -34.81 1.83 -38.73
N GLN A 4 -35.10 3.12 -38.59
CA GLN A 4 -34.33 3.96 -37.66
C GLN A 4 -34.85 3.74 -36.24
N PRO A 5 -33.97 3.49 -35.25
CA PRO A 5 -34.36 3.46 -33.86
C PRO A 5 -34.79 4.88 -33.43
N ASP A 6 -35.98 4.98 -32.84
CA ASP A 6 -36.51 6.24 -32.33
C ASP A 6 -35.66 6.70 -31.13
N ILE A 7 -34.75 7.62 -31.41
CA ILE A 7 -33.80 8.22 -30.46
C ILE A 7 -34.55 8.88 -29.29
N ASN A 8 -35.77 9.37 -29.52
CA ASN A 8 -36.57 9.98 -28.47
C ASN A 8 -37.07 8.93 -27.47
N SER A 9 -37.49 7.77 -27.97
CA SER A 9 -37.89 6.64 -27.13
C SER A 9 -36.74 6.13 -26.26
N LEU A 10 -35.53 6.07 -26.82
CA LEU A 10 -34.32 5.71 -26.06
C LEU A 10 -34.00 6.73 -24.97
N LEU A 11 -34.04 8.02 -25.30
CA LEU A 11 -33.79 9.10 -24.34
C LEU A 11 -34.81 9.09 -23.19
N HIS A 12 -36.08 8.86 -23.50
CA HIS A 12 -37.14 8.74 -22.51
C HIS A 12 -36.96 7.53 -21.60
N ASN A 13 -36.57 6.38 -22.16
CA ASN A 13 -36.30 5.17 -21.38
C ASN A 13 -35.11 5.38 -20.42
N MET A 14 -34.02 5.99 -20.90
CA MET A 14 -32.85 6.29 -20.06
C MET A 14 -33.20 7.26 -18.92
N ARG A 15 -34.03 8.28 -19.17
CA ARG A 15 -34.52 9.19 -18.13
C ARG A 15 -35.35 8.46 -17.08
N ALA A 16 -36.21 7.54 -17.50
CA ALA A 16 -37.01 6.73 -16.59
C ALA A 16 -36.14 5.82 -15.70
N GLN A 17 -35.08 5.21 -16.26
CA GLN A 17 -34.14 4.39 -15.48
C GLN A 17 -33.37 5.21 -14.45
N ILE A 18 -32.88 6.39 -14.82
CA ILE A 18 -32.18 7.28 -13.88
C ILE A 18 -33.10 7.71 -12.74
N GLN A 19 -34.36 8.02 -13.03
CA GLN A 19 -35.35 8.37 -12.00
C GLN A 19 -35.67 7.19 -11.07
N ALA A 20 -35.81 5.98 -11.61
CA ALA A 20 -36.03 4.78 -10.80
C ALA A 20 -34.85 4.51 -9.85
N LEU A 21 -33.61 4.60 -10.35
CA LEU A 21 -32.41 4.42 -9.53
C LEU A 21 -32.27 5.53 -8.47
N THR A 22 -32.60 6.77 -8.82
CA THR A 22 -32.58 7.90 -7.87
C THR A 22 -33.61 7.71 -6.76
N THR A 23 -34.79 7.17 -7.09
CA THR A 23 -35.86 6.87 -6.12
C THR A 23 -35.44 5.75 -5.17
N GLN A 24 -34.85 4.67 -5.69
CA GLN A 24 -34.31 3.59 -4.85
C GLN A 24 -33.20 4.09 -3.91
N LEU A 25 -32.34 5.00 -4.38
CA LEU A 25 -31.29 5.61 -3.56
C LEU A 25 -31.89 6.46 -2.43
N ALA A 26 -32.94 7.23 -2.72
CA ALA A 26 -33.65 8.04 -1.75
C ALA A 26 -34.41 7.20 -0.71
N GLU A 27 -35.01 6.07 -1.11
CA GLU A 27 -35.67 5.13 -0.20
C GLU A 27 -34.68 4.45 0.77
N LEU A 28 -33.47 4.15 0.31
CA LEU A 28 -32.37 3.66 1.15
C LEU A 28 -31.85 4.73 2.11
N GLN A 29 -31.99 6.02 1.78
CA GLN A 29 -31.59 7.15 2.62
C GLN A 29 -32.71 7.62 3.57
N ALA A 30 -33.98 7.38 3.24
CA ALA A 30 -35.15 7.84 4.01
C ALA A 30 -35.61 6.86 5.11
N ASN A 31 -35.11 5.63 5.11
CA ASN A 31 -35.37 4.64 6.16
C ASN A 31 -34.10 4.38 6.99
N PRO A 32 -33.88 5.06 8.13
CA PRO A 32 -33.04 4.50 9.17
C PRO A 32 -33.72 3.21 9.68
N PRO A 33 -33.02 2.08 9.83
CA PRO A 33 -33.62 0.90 10.41
C PRO A 33 -34.08 1.22 11.84
N ALA A 34 -35.35 0.88 12.12
CA ALA A 34 -35.81 0.69 13.49
C ALA A 34 -34.83 -0.25 14.22
N THR A 35 -34.53 0.12 15.45
CA THR A 35 -33.55 -0.46 16.37
C THR A 35 -33.65 -1.99 16.48
N THR A 36 -33.00 -2.72 15.57
CA THR A 36 -32.32 -3.96 15.91
C THR A 36 -30.90 -3.61 16.36
N PRO A 37 -30.31 -4.34 17.32
CA PRO A 37 -28.99 -4.00 17.82
C PRO A 37 -28.02 -4.15 16.65
N SER A 38 -27.65 -3.01 16.06
CA SER A 38 -26.38 -2.86 15.39
C SER A 38 -25.37 -3.46 16.35
N VAL A 39 -24.81 -4.60 15.96
CA VAL A 39 -23.48 -4.95 16.45
C VAL A 39 -22.59 -3.89 15.80
N GLU A 40 -22.62 -2.67 16.36
CA GLU A 40 -21.43 -1.90 16.53
C GLU A 40 -20.49 -2.88 17.21
N LYS A 41 -19.70 -3.58 16.38
CA LYS A 41 -18.49 -4.23 16.83
C LYS A 41 -17.57 -3.07 17.16
N LYS A 42 -17.90 -2.48 18.31
CA LYS A 42 -17.18 -1.45 18.99
C LYS A 42 -15.78 -2.03 19.08
N PHE A 43 -14.81 -1.38 18.45
CA PHE A 43 -13.39 -1.70 18.56
C PHE A 43 -12.94 -1.43 20.01
N ASN A 44 -13.52 -2.17 20.95
CA ASN A 44 -13.35 -2.04 22.39
C ASN A 44 -12.27 -3.00 22.89
N LYS A 45 -11.28 -3.30 22.05
CA LYS A 45 -10.00 -3.75 22.57
C LYS A 45 -9.05 -2.59 22.48
N LYS A 46 -9.06 -1.81 23.56
CA LYS A 46 -8.18 -0.67 23.80
C LYS A 46 -6.73 -1.15 23.74
N VAL A 47 -6.11 -1.01 22.57
CA VAL A 47 -4.69 -0.76 22.40
C VAL A 47 -4.59 0.34 21.33
N GLU A 48 -4.83 1.57 21.78
CA GLU A 48 -4.60 2.83 21.06
C GLU A 48 -3.09 3.07 20.90
N VAL A 49 -2.33 2.10 20.35
CA VAL A 49 -0.87 2.21 20.31
C VAL A 49 -0.36 2.67 18.94
N ILE A 50 -1.14 2.51 17.86
CA ILE A 50 -0.67 2.87 16.52
C ILE A 50 -1.72 3.69 15.77
N ALA A 51 -1.40 4.98 15.59
CA ALA A 51 -2.19 5.92 14.83
C ALA A 51 -2.38 5.44 13.38
N ASP A 52 -3.55 5.76 12.81
CA ASP A 52 -3.83 5.56 11.39
C ASP A 52 -2.68 6.14 10.54
N PRO A 53 -2.10 5.39 9.58
CA PRO A 53 -1.00 5.84 8.73
C PRO A 53 -1.29 7.08 7.88
N VAL A 54 -2.52 7.61 7.91
CA VAL A 54 -3.02 8.76 7.14
C VAL A 54 -3.13 8.40 5.65
N ALA A 55 -3.97 9.14 4.93
CA ALA A 55 -4.22 8.89 3.51
C ALA A 55 -2.97 9.12 2.63
N PHE A 56 -2.67 8.18 1.74
CA PHE A 56 -1.61 8.30 0.74
C PHE A 56 -2.13 8.79 -0.59
N LYS A 57 -1.52 9.84 -1.13
CA LYS A 57 -1.96 10.50 -2.36
C LYS A 57 -1.32 9.96 -3.64
N GLY A 58 -0.32 9.07 -3.53
CA GLY A 58 0.44 8.54 -4.67
C GLY A 58 1.83 9.16 -4.86
N ASP A 59 2.32 9.98 -3.92
CA ASP A 59 3.68 10.52 -3.99
C ASP A 59 4.72 9.41 -3.72
N ARG A 60 5.40 9.00 -4.78
CA ARG A 60 6.41 7.94 -4.77
C ARG A 60 7.55 8.21 -3.78
N ALA A 61 7.95 9.47 -3.56
CA ALA A 61 9.02 9.80 -2.61
C ALA A 61 8.62 9.56 -1.14
N GLN A 62 7.32 9.59 -0.85
CA GLN A 62 6.78 9.34 0.48
C GLN A 62 6.32 7.89 0.67
N PHE A 63 6.37 7.08 -0.38
CA PHE A 63 5.85 5.72 -0.37
C PHE A 63 6.52 4.89 0.71
N ALA A 64 7.86 4.85 0.80
CA ALA A 64 8.55 4.03 1.80
C ALA A 64 8.14 4.36 3.26
N LYS A 65 8.08 5.67 3.58
CA LYS A 65 7.67 6.15 4.91
C LYS A 65 6.21 5.85 5.22
N TRP A 66 5.33 5.98 4.23
CA TRP A 66 3.92 5.67 4.42
C TRP A 66 3.66 4.16 4.47
N TRP A 67 4.32 3.39 3.61
CA TRP A 67 4.17 1.95 3.46
C TRP A 67 4.51 1.21 4.75
N ILE A 68 5.64 1.55 5.39
CA ILE A 68 6.01 0.93 6.66
C ILE A 68 4.97 1.21 7.77
N LYS A 69 4.42 2.44 7.81
CA LYS A 69 3.37 2.79 8.77
C LYS A 69 2.10 1.99 8.51
N LEU A 70 1.71 1.83 7.25
CA LEU A 70 0.55 1.03 6.88
C LEU A 70 0.74 -0.44 7.24
N GLN A 71 1.88 -1.03 6.94
CA GLN A 71 2.16 -2.44 7.27
C GLN A 71 2.12 -2.69 8.78
N ILE A 72 2.69 -1.79 9.58
CA ILE A 72 2.62 -1.84 11.04
C ILE A 72 1.17 -1.72 11.51
N TRP A 73 0.41 -0.78 10.96
CA TRP A 73 -1.01 -0.60 11.29
C TRP A 73 -1.83 -1.86 10.97
N VAL A 74 -1.68 -2.46 9.79
CA VAL A 74 -2.39 -3.71 9.45
C VAL A 74 -2.03 -4.83 10.42
N LYS A 75 -0.75 -5.01 10.74
CA LYS A 75 -0.33 -6.05 11.70
C LYS A 75 -0.85 -5.81 13.12
N ALA A 76 -0.85 -4.57 13.58
CA ALA A 76 -1.35 -4.23 14.91
C ALA A 76 -2.88 -4.40 15.03
N ASN A 77 -3.60 -4.26 13.92
CA ASN A 77 -5.06 -4.44 13.85
C ASN A 77 -5.46 -5.81 13.30
N TRP A 78 -4.53 -6.75 13.16
CA TRP A 78 -4.77 -8.02 12.46
C TRP A 78 -5.97 -8.79 13.01
N ASP A 79 -6.02 -8.95 14.34
CA ASP A 79 -7.10 -9.66 15.04
C ASP A 79 -8.47 -8.97 14.93
N ALA A 80 -8.50 -7.71 14.52
CA ALA A 80 -9.74 -6.95 14.35
C ALA A 80 -10.37 -7.19 12.97
N PHE A 81 -9.60 -7.63 11.98
CA PHE A 81 -10.11 -7.97 10.65
C PHE A 81 -10.65 -9.41 10.66
N ALA A 82 -11.89 -9.57 10.20
CA ALA A 82 -12.56 -10.86 10.11
C ALA A 82 -12.11 -11.68 8.89
N ASP A 83 -11.79 -11.00 7.77
CA ASP A 83 -11.48 -11.62 6.49
C ASP A 83 -10.62 -10.72 5.58
N ASP A 84 -10.27 -11.25 4.40
CA ASP A 84 -9.50 -10.54 3.38
C ASP A 84 -10.24 -9.30 2.83
N PHE A 85 -11.57 -9.29 2.86
CA PHE A 85 -12.37 -8.13 2.47
C PHE A 85 -12.12 -6.95 3.41
N GLU A 86 -12.19 -7.17 4.72
CA GLU A 86 -11.95 -6.10 5.71
C GLU A 86 -10.51 -5.58 5.65
N VAL A 87 -9.53 -6.46 5.44
CA VAL A 87 -8.13 -6.03 5.26
C VAL A 87 -7.98 -5.21 3.97
N ALA A 88 -8.47 -5.73 2.84
CA ALA A 88 -8.31 -5.08 1.55
C ALA A 88 -9.04 -3.73 1.48
N THR A 89 -10.27 -3.64 2.00
CA THR A 89 -11.00 -2.37 2.07
C THR A 89 -10.35 -1.39 3.05
N GLY A 90 -9.86 -1.87 4.19
CA GLY A 90 -9.10 -1.06 5.14
C GLY A 90 -7.85 -0.44 4.52
N VAL A 91 -7.13 -1.20 3.70
CA VAL A 91 -5.93 -0.71 3.00
C VAL A 91 -6.29 0.23 1.84
N LEU A 92 -7.19 -0.20 0.94
CA LEU A 92 -7.57 0.57 -0.25
C LEU A 92 -8.26 1.88 0.11
N SER A 93 -9.02 1.94 1.21
CA SER A 93 -9.64 3.18 1.70
C SER A 93 -8.63 4.23 2.16
N ARG A 94 -7.37 3.88 2.38
CA ARG A 94 -6.29 4.82 2.74
C ARG A 94 -5.53 5.33 1.53
N LEU A 95 -5.75 4.77 0.36
CA LEU A 95 -5.25 5.28 -0.92
C LEU A 95 -6.25 6.34 -1.43
N LYS A 96 -5.81 7.60 -1.50
CA LYS A 96 -6.64 8.77 -1.82
C LYS A 96 -5.95 9.66 -2.84
N GLY A 97 -6.58 10.79 -3.16
CA GLY A 97 -6.02 11.76 -4.10
C GLY A 97 -6.05 11.28 -5.55
N PRO A 98 -5.49 12.08 -6.48
CA PRO A 98 -5.69 11.89 -7.91
C PRO A 98 -5.03 10.62 -8.47
N VAL A 99 -3.94 10.16 -7.86
CA VAL A 99 -3.17 9.00 -8.36
C VAL A 99 -3.59 7.74 -7.60
N ALA A 100 -3.31 7.70 -6.28
CA ALA A 100 -3.58 6.52 -5.47
C ALA A 100 -5.09 6.25 -5.29
N GLY A 101 -5.90 7.30 -5.17
CA GLY A 101 -7.35 7.17 -5.06
C GLY A 101 -8.00 6.59 -6.32
N ARG A 102 -7.48 6.92 -7.51
CA ARG A 102 -7.98 6.36 -8.78
C ARG A 102 -7.67 4.88 -8.90
N TYR A 103 -6.44 4.49 -8.54
CA TYR A 103 -6.06 3.08 -8.43
C TYR A 103 -6.99 2.34 -7.47
N ALA A 104 -7.21 2.88 -6.27
CA ALA A 104 -8.06 2.25 -5.26
C ALA A 104 -9.52 2.11 -5.72
N GLN A 105 -10.05 3.12 -6.42
CA GLN A 105 -11.39 3.08 -6.98
C GLN A 105 -11.53 1.94 -8.01
N VAL A 106 -10.59 1.85 -8.95
CA VAL A 106 -10.60 0.77 -9.96
C VAL A 106 -10.48 -0.59 -9.28
N ARG A 107 -9.56 -0.72 -8.33
CA ARG A 107 -9.31 -2.00 -7.66
C ARG A 107 -10.49 -2.45 -6.81
N LEU A 108 -11.12 -1.54 -6.06
CA LEU A 108 -12.35 -1.83 -5.32
C LEU A 108 -13.46 -2.30 -6.27
N GLN A 109 -13.67 -1.59 -7.39
CA GLN A 109 -14.69 -1.96 -8.38
C GLN A 109 -14.46 -3.37 -8.95
N GLU A 110 -13.22 -3.73 -9.27
CA GLU A 110 -12.87 -5.06 -9.74
C GLU A 110 -13.16 -6.14 -8.69
N CYS A 111 -12.78 -5.93 -7.43
CA CYS A 111 -13.07 -6.87 -6.34
C CYS A 111 -14.58 -7.06 -6.16
N TYR A 112 -15.36 -5.97 -6.17
CA TYR A 112 -16.81 -6.06 -6.07
C TYR A 112 -17.45 -6.79 -7.25
N THR A 113 -16.93 -6.57 -8.47
CA THR A 113 -17.46 -7.23 -9.68
C THR A 113 -17.10 -8.71 -9.73
N ALA A 114 -15.88 -9.07 -9.29
CA ALA A 114 -15.42 -10.45 -9.25
C ALA A 114 -15.97 -11.24 -8.05
N GLY A 115 -16.38 -10.56 -6.97
CA GLY A 115 -16.74 -11.20 -5.70
C GLY A 115 -15.55 -11.86 -4.99
N VAL A 116 -14.33 -11.50 -5.36
CA VAL A 116 -13.08 -12.07 -4.82
C VAL A 116 -12.18 -10.96 -4.32
N TRP A 117 -11.69 -11.13 -3.09
CA TRP A 117 -10.83 -10.16 -2.41
C TRP A 117 -9.40 -10.68 -2.32
N PRO A 118 -8.38 -9.83 -2.56
CA PRO A 118 -7.00 -10.24 -2.47
C PRO A 118 -6.60 -10.46 -1.01
N THR A 119 -5.81 -11.51 -0.78
CA THR A 119 -5.10 -11.67 0.50
C THR A 119 -4.17 -10.49 0.74
N TRP A 120 -3.82 -10.26 2.02
CA TRP A 120 -2.86 -9.22 2.39
C TRP A 120 -1.53 -9.33 1.62
N ASP A 121 -1.02 -10.55 1.43
CA ASP A 121 0.24 -10.77 0.71
C ASP A 121 0.15 -10.39 -0.78
N ASN A 122 -0.94 -10.77 -1.44
CA ASN A 122 -1.16 -10.39 -2.83
C ASN A 122 -1.32 -8.88 -2.99
N LEU A 123 -2.03 -8.23 -2.05
CA LEU A 123 -2.23 -6.79 -2.06
C LEU A 123 -0.91 -6.02 -1.85
N LYS A 124 0.00 -6.52 -1.01
CA LYS A 124 1.34 -5.93 -0.86
C LYS A 124 2.12 -5.92 -2.17
N VAL A 125 2.18 -7.07 -2.84
CA VAL A 125 2.91 -7.20 -4.12
C VAL A 125 2.33 -6.25 -5.17
N GLU A 126 1.00 -6.16 -5.23
CA GLU A 126 0.32 -5.28 -6.18
C GLU A 126 0.61 -3.80 -5.90
N ILE A 127 0.44 -3.33 -4.65
CA ILE A 127 0.68 -1.92 -4.29
C ILE A 127 2.16 -1.55 -4.50
N GLU A 128 3.09 -2.42 -4.12
CA GLU A 128 4.51 -2.20 -4.34
C GLU A 128 4.82 -2.09 -5.84
N LYS A 129 4.23 -2.93 -6.69
CA LYS A 129 4.41 -2.86 -8.14
C LYS A 129 4.04 -1.47 -8.72
N TYR A 130 2.98 -0.84 -8.22
CA TYR A 130 2.51 0.45 -8.76
C TYR A 130 3.23 1.67 -8.17
N PHE A 131 3.52 1.65 -6.86
CA PHE A 131 3.94 2.83 -6.12
C PHE A 131 5.37 2.80 -5.60
N LYS A 132 6.01 1.63 -5.50
CA LYS A 132 7.40 1.53 -5.07
C LYS A 132 8.31 2.15 -6.12
N PRO A 133 9.21 3.07 -5.75
CA PRO A 133 10.17 3.61 -6.71
C PRO A 133 11.13 2.51 -7.15
N GLN A 134 11.04 2.07 -8.41
CA GLN A 134 11.95 1.06 -8.97
C GLN A 134 13.42 1.52 -8.94
N ALA A 135 13.65 2.83 -8.94
CA ALA A 135 14.97 3.43 -8.88
C ALA A 135 15.60 3.44 -7.49
N GLU A 136 14.88 3.18 -6.40
CA GLU A 136 15.45 3.23 -5.04
C GLU A 136 16.53 2.18 -4.81
N GLY A 137 16.33 0.94 -5.27
CA GLY A 137 17.36 -0.11 -5.15
C GLY A 137 18.59 0.20 -6.00
N ASN A 138 18.38 0.66 -7.24
CA ASN A 138 19.48 1.05 -8.13
C ASN A 138 20.22 2.29 -7.62
N TRP A 139 19.49 3.27 -7.09
CA TRP A 139 20.04 4.45 -6.45
C TRP A 139 20.84 4.08 -5.20
N ALA A 140 20.30 3.24 -4.31
CA ALA A 140 21.00 2.79 -3.11
C ALA A 140 22.29 2.05 -3.46
N ARG A 141 22.26 1.16 -4.46
CA ARG A 141 23.46 0.50 -5.00
C ARG A 141 24.48 1.52 -5.53
N GLN A 142 24.03 2.50 -6.31
CA GLN A 142 24.90 3.57 -6.81
C GLN A 142 25.49 4.43 -5.69
N GLN A 143 24.70 4.74 -4.66
CA GLN A 143 25.16 5.47 -3.47
C GLN A 143 26.20 4.65 -2.73
N ILE A 144 25.99 3.36 -2.49
CA ILE A 144 26.96 2.47 -1.84
C ILE A 144 28.29 2.44 -2.62
N CYS A 145 28.25 2.28 -3.94
CA CYS A 145 29.46 2.27 -4.79
C CYS A 145 30.27 3.58 -4.73
N SER A 146 29.61 4.70 -4.42
CA SER A 146 30.24 6.01 -4.33
C SER A 146 30.43 6.51 -2.88
N PHE A 147 29.94 5.76 -1.88
CA PHE A 147 29.95 6.18 -0.49
C PHE A 147 31.35 6.04 0.10
N LYS A 148 31.87 7.14 0.64
CA LYS A 148 33.18 7.21 1.27
C LYS A 148 33.04 7.88 2.63
N GLN A 149 33.83 7.45 3.60
CA GLN A 149 33.80 8.01 4.96
C GLN A 149 34.14 9.50 4.98
N GLY A 150 35.13 9.94 4.21
CA GLY A 150 35.57 11.34 4.21
C GLY A 150 35.93 11.82 5.61
N ASN A 151 35.39 12.97 6.01
CA ASN A 151 35.55 13.55 7.35
C ASN A 151 34.40 13.19 8.32
N MET A 152 33.55 12.22 7.96
CA MET A 152 32.41 11.81 8.78
C MET A 152 32.89 11.01 10.00
N ARG A 153 32.23 11.19 11.16
CA ARG A 153 32.49 10.32 12.32
C ARG A 153 32.13 8.87 11.96
N MET A 154 32.88 7.94 12.52
CA MET A 154 32.79 6.51 12.19
C MET A 154 31.39 5.94 12.44
N ASP A 155 30.74 6.35 13.53
CA ASP A 155 29.37 5.96 13.90
C ASP A 155 28.34 6.45 12.88
N ASP A 156 28.45 7.69 12.40
CA ASP A 156 27.58 8.24 11.37
C ASP A 156 27.79 7.53 10.02
N PHE A 157 29.04 7.23 9.68
CA PHE A 157 29.38 6.48 8.46
C PHE A 157 28.78 5.08 8.47
N VAL A 158 28.97 4.33 9.55
CA VAL A 158 28.43 2.98 9.72
C VAL A 158 26.90 3.00 9.69
N THR A 159 26.27 3.94 10.40
CA THR A 159 24.81 4.08 10.43
C THR A 159 24.24 4.33 9.03
N ARG A 160 24.84 5.25 8.28
CA ARG A 160 24.36 5.61 6.93
C ARG A 160 24.64 4.51 5.90
N PHE A 161 25.78 3.84 5.98
CA PHE A 161 26.11 2.71 5.11
C PHE A 161 25.16 1.52 5.34
N LEU A 162 24.86 1.20 6.60
CA LEU A 162 23.93 0.12 6.95
C LEU A 162 22.52 0.41 6.43
N ALA A 163 22.03 1.64 6.60
CA ALA A 163 20.73 2.05 6.08
C ALA A 163 20.64 1.93 4.55
N LEU A 164 21.68 2.36 3.82
CA LEU A 164 21.76 2.21 2.37
C LEU A 164 21.80 0.74 1.94
N SER A 165 22.51 -0.12 2.68
CA SER A 165 22.62 -1.55 2.39
C SER A 165 21.27 -2.25 2.52
N ILE A 166 20.50 -1.92 3.56
CA ILE A 166 19.13 -2.42 3.75
C ILE A 166 18.21 -1.90 2.64
N GLN A 167 18.30 -0.63 2.27
CA GLN A 167 17.50 -0.04 1.18
C GLN A 167 17.84 -0.63 -0.19
N GLY A 168 19.10 -1.02 -0.41
CA GLY A 168 19.56 -1.67 -1.65
C GLY A 168 19.19 -3.15 -1.78
N GLY A 169 18.51 -3.72 -0.78
CA GLY A 169 18.14 -5.15 -0.73
C GLY A 169 19.27 -6.08 -0.33
N LEU A 170 20.42 -5.57 0.13
CA LEU A 170 21.59 -6.38 0.52
C LEU A 170 21.43 -7.07 1.89
N GLY A 171 20.29 -6.86 2.56
CA GLY A 171 20.04 -7.34 3.92
C GLY A 171 19.38 -8.72 4.03
N ASN A 172 18.92 -9.33 2.94
CA ASN A 172 18.17 -10.59 3.00
C ASN A 172 18.01 -11.29 1.64
N GLU A 173 19.04 -11.99 1.19
CA GLU A 173 18.89 -13.08 0.21
C GLU A 173 19.77 -14.28 0.61
N HIS A 174 19.10 -15.40 0.84
CA HIS A 174 19.72 -16.72 1.03
C HIS A 174 20.47 -17.13 -0.25
N GLY A 175 21.69 -17.62 -0.09
CA GLY A 175 22.42 -18.38 -1.13
C GLY A 175 23.35 -17.50 -1.95
N GLY A 176 24.65 -17.58 -1.61
CA GLY A 176 25.67 -16.67 -2.11
C GLY A 176 25.80 -16.58 -3.63
N ALA A 177 25.62 -15.37 -4.17
CA ALA A 177 26.31 -14.88 -5.37
C ALA A 177 25.95 -13.40 -5.63
N ALA A 178 26.14 -12.53 -4.64
CA ALA A 178 26.08 -11.07 -4.88
C ALA A 178 27.06 -10.26 -4.02
N GLY A 179 27.69 -10.89 -3.02
CA GLY A 179 28.71 -10.23 -2.17
C GLY A 179 30.06 -9.99 -2.86
N THR A 180 30.30 -10.52 -4.06
CA THR A 180 31.63 -10.47 -4.70
C THR A 180 31.82 -9.38 -5.74
N GLN A 181 30.77 -8.64 -6.14
CA GLN A 181 30.89 -7.65 -7.21
C GLN A 181 31.05 -6.19 -6.72
N CYS A 182 30.90 -5.93 -5.41
CA CYS A 182 30.99 -4.59 -4.82
C CYS A 182 31.67 -4.61 -3.43
N GLU A 183 32.73 -5.40 -3.25
CA GLU A 183 33.63 -5.23 -2.10
C GLU A 183 34.82 -4.33 -2.48
N PRO A 184 34.89 -3.08 -2.00
CA PRO A 184 36.16 -2.36 -1.93
C PRO A 184 37.12 -3.15 -1.01
N PRO A 185 38.43 -3.22 -1.32
CA PRO A 185 39.42 -3.93 -0.49
C PRO A 185 39.41 -3.55 1.00
N HIS A 186 38.90 -2.37 1.34
CA HIS A 186 38.79 -1.85 2.71
C HIS A 186 37.58 -2.37 3.51
N CYS A 187 36.53 -2.89 2.87
CA CYS A 187 35.35 -3.39 3.59
C CYS A 187 35.57 -4.80 4.16
N ARG A 188 36.49 -5.57 3.59
CA ARG A 188 36.86 -6.92 4.07
C ARG A 188 37.49 -6.91 5.47
N THR A 189 38.08 -5.79 5.88
CA THR A 189 38.74 -5.65 7.19
C THR A 189 37.79 -5.20 8.29
N ALA A 190 36.71 -4.48 7.96
CA ALA A 190 35.78 -3.96 8.96
C ALA A 190 34.77 -5.02 9.44
N LEU A 191 34.38 -5.97 8.59
CA LEU A 191 33.42 -7.03 8.93
C LEU A 191 34.06 -8.24 9.64
N SER A 192 35.36 -8.50 9.43
CA SER A 192 36.08 -9.59 10.10
C SER A 192 36.61 -9.22 11.49
N ALA A 193 36.81 -7.93 11.79
CA ALA A 193 37.32 -7.47 13.07
C ALA A 193 36.25 -7.38 14.20
N GLY A 194 34.97 -7.55 13.87
CA GLY A 194 33.85 -7.41 14.82
C GLY A 194 33.36 -8.72 15.45
N TYR A 195 33.92 -9.88 15.07
CA TYR A 195 33.51 -11.20 15.56
C TYR A 195 34.64 -11.99 16.25
N GLU A 196 35.69 -11.30 16.72
CA GLU A 196 36.63 -11.86 17.70
C GLU A 196 36.85 -10.86 18.85
N LYS A 197 35.93 -10.90 19.82
CA LYS A 197 36.22 -11.05 21.24
C LYS A 197 34.94 -11.30 22.04
#